data_AF-A0A6G3DAG3-F1
#
_entry.id   AF-A0A6G3DAG3-F1
#
_cell.length_a   1.000
_cell.length_b   1.000
_cell.length_c   1.000
_cell.angle_alpha   90.00
_cell.angle_beta   90.00
_cell.angle_gamma   90.00
#
_symmetry.space_group_name_H-M   'P 1'
#
loop_
_entity.id
_entity.type
_entity.pdbx_description
1 polymer ?
#
loop_
_entity_poly.entity_id
_entity_poly.type
_entity_poly.pdbx_seq_one_letter_code
_entity_poly.pdbx_strand_id
1 'polypeptide(L)'
;QIELFTALLLALPGSPILYYGDEIGMGDNIWLGDRDAVRTPMQWTPDRNAGFSTCDPGRLYLPTIMDPVYGYQVTNVEASMASP
;
A
#
# COMPACT_ATOMS: atom_id res chain seq x y z
N GLN A 1 -15.95 5.72 -0.01
CA GLN A 1 -15.96 5.69 -1.49
C GLN A 1 -15.28 4.44 -2.04
N ILE A 2 -14.12 4.02 -1.50
CA ILE A 2 -13.37 2.82 -1.93
C ILE A 2 -14.28 1.58 -1.98
N GLU A 3 -15.03 1.30 -0.91
CA GLU A 3 -15.94 0.15 -0.83
C GLU A 3 -16.95 0.06 -1.99
N LEU A 4 -17.48 1.19 -2.47
CA LEU A 4 -18.42 1.20 -3.58
C LEU A 4 -17.77 0.76 -4.90
N PHE A 5 -16.56 1.24 -5.18
CA PHE A 5 -15.83 0.86 -6.39
C PHE A 5 -15.34 -0.59 -6.31
N THR A 6 -14.91 -1.05 -5.13
CA THR A 6 -14.58 -2.46 -4.90
C THR A 6 -15.82 -3.35 -5.09
N ALA A 7 -16.98 -2.95 -4.57
CA ALA A 7 -18.23 -3.67 -4.77
C ALA A 7 -18.61 -3.75 -6.25
N LEU A 8 -18.47 -2.65 -7.00
CA LEU A 8 -18.69 -2.64 -8.46
C LEU A 8 -17.70 -3.54 -9.20
N LEU A 9 -16.40 -3.49 -8.86
CA LEU A 9 -15.36 -4.33 -9.46
C LEU A 9 -15.66 -5.82 -9.30
N LEU A 10 -16.15 -6.21 -8.11
CA LEU A 10 -16.50 -7.60 -7.81
C LEU A 10 -17.87 -8.03 -8.37
N ALA A 11 -18.80 -7.09 -8.58
CA ALA A 11 -20.16 -7.38 -9.04
C ALA A 11 -20.31 -7.39 -10.57
N LEU A 12 -19.41 -6.73 -11.31
CA LEU A 12 -19.45 -6.71 -12.77
C LEU A 12 -19.04 -8.08 -13.36
N PRO A 13 -19.62 -8.48 -14.50
CA PRO A 13 -19.29 -9.75 -15.15
C PRO A 13 -17.85 -9.71 -15.67
N GLY A 14 -16.99 -10.57 -15.10
CA GLY A 14 -15.58 -10.69 -15.45
C GLY A 14 -14.78 -11.40 -14.38
N SER A 15 -13.46 -11.38 -14.51
CA SER A 15 -12.53 -11.82 -13.47
C SER A 15 -11.86 -10.59 -12.86
N PRO A 16 -12.15 -10.24 -11.59
CA PRO A 16 -11.59 -9.04 -10.97
C PRO A 16 -10.10 -9.22 -10.72
N ILE A 17 -9.33 -8.13 -10.90
CA ILE A 17 -7.92 -8.04 -10.56
C ILE A 17 -7.77 -6.90 -9.57
N LEU A 18 -7.16 -7.19 -8.42
CA LEU A 18 -6.83 -6.18 -7.41
C LEU A 18 -5.36 -5.78 -7.56
N TYR A 19 -5.08 -4.49 -7.43
CA TYR A 19 -3.71 -4.00 -7.35
C TYR A 19 -3.21 -4.11 -5.91
N TYR A 20 -1.95 -4.47 -5.73
CA TYR A 20 -1.41 -4.73 -4.41
C TYR A 20 -1.40 -3.45 -3.57
N GLY A 21 -1.78 -3.56 -2.31
CA GLY A 21 -1.87 -2.42 -1.41
C GLY A 21 -3.23 -1.71 -1.45
N ASP A 22 -4.03 -1.85 -2.51
CA ASP A 22 -5.38 -1.28 -2.56
C ASP A 22 -6.27 -1.88 -1.45
N GLU A 23 -6.02 -3.14 -1.08
CA GLU A 23 -6.75 -3.84 -0.03
C GLU A 23 -6.56 -3.24 1.37
N ILE A 24 -5.44 -2.55 1.61
CA ILE A 24 -5.17 -1.80 2.84
C ILE A 24 -5.27 -0.28 2.64
N GLY A 25 -5.56 0.18 1.41
CA GLY A 25 -5.61 1.60 1.07
C GLY A 25 -4.24 2.27 1.07
N MET A 26 -3.22 1.62 0.51
CA MET A 26 -1.90 2.23 0.30
C MET A 26 -2.03 3.52 -0.52
N GLY A 27 -1.22 4.51 -0.14
CA GLY A 27 -1.13 5.78 -0.85
C GLY A 27 -0.18 5.72 -2.04
N ASP A 28 0.27 6.90 -2.45
CA ASP A 28 1.28 7.08 -3.50
C ASP A 28 2.38 8.05 -3.07
N ASN A 29 3.43 8.12 -3.87
CA ASN A 29 4.44 9.16 -3.77
C ASN A 29 4.70 9.78 -5.15
N ILE A 30 3.90 10.80 -5.48
CA ILE A 30 3.92 11.50 -6.78
C ILE A 30 5.26 12.17 -7.14
N TRP A 31 6.19 12.27 -6.19
CA TRP A 31 7.51 12.84 -6.41
C TRP A 31 8.51 11.83 -6.99
N LEU A 32 8.14 10.56 -7.08
CA LEU A 32 8.89 9.52 -7.77
C LEU A 32 8.68 9.62 -9.30
N GLY A 33 9.67 9.16 -10.07
CA GLY A 33 9.64 9.28 -11.53
C GLY A 33 8.61 8.37 -12.21
N ASP A 34 8.04 8.83 -13.33
CA ASP A 34 7.08 8.09 -14.15
C ASP A 34 5.93 7.48 -13.32
N ARG A 35 5.78 6.16 -13.34
CA ARG A 35 4.71 5.40 -12.68
C ARG A 35 5.17 4.80 -11.36
N ASP A 36 6.35 5.17 -10.88
CA ASP A 36 6.88 4.65 -9.62
C ASP A 36 6.13 5.22 -8.40
N ALA A 37 5.33 6.27 -8.59
CA ALA A 37 4.47 6.84 -7.57
C ALA A 37 3.55 5.80 -6.90
N VAL A 38 3.06 4.82 -7.67
CA VAL A 38 2.15 3.76 -7.17
C VAL A 38 2.85 2.42 -6.96
N ARG A 39 4.19 2.36 -7.07
CA ARG A 39 4.97 1.12 -7.04
C ARG A 39 5.86 1.00 -5.81
N THR A 40 5.56 1.77 -4.76
CA THR A 40 6.31 1.74 -3.51
C THR A 40 6.19 0.36 -2.85
N PRO A 41 7.15 -0.01 -1.98
CA PRO A 41 7.11 -1.29 -1.29
C PRO A 41 5.82 -1.52 -0.48
N MET A 42 5.37 -2.77 -0.43
CA MET A 42 4.17 -3.18 0.33
C MET A 42 4.30 -2.90 1.83
N GLN A 43 3.21 -2.46 2.47
CA GLN A 43 3.19 -2.06 3.89
C GLN A 43 2.67 -3.18 4.79
N TRP A 44 3.56 -4.06 5.25
CA TRP A 44 3.21 -5.23 6.07
C TRP A 44 3.02 -4.89 7.54
N THR A 45 3.96 -4.15 8.13
CA THR A 45 4.01 -3.87 9.57
C THR A 45 4.40 -2.40 9.83
N PRO A 46 4.17 -1.86 11.04
CA PRO A 46 4.63 -0.51 11.39
C PRO A 46 6.15 -0.43 11.64
N ASP A 47 6.89 -1.54 11.47
CA ASP A 47 8.32 -1.61 11.71
C ASP A 47 9.13 -1.03 10.54
N ARG A 48 10.45 -1.02 10.67
CA ARG A 48 11.43 -0.59 9.66
C ARG A 48 11.07 -1.09 8.26
N ASN A 49 11.14 -0.16 7.30
CA ASN A 49 10.83 -0.40 5.89
C ASN A 49 9.43 -1.01 5.69
N ALA A 50 8.46 -0.67 6.55
CA ALA A 50 7.11 -1.22 6.52
C ALA A 50 7.05 -2.76 6.61
N GLY A 51 8.07 -3.40 7.19
CA GLY A 51 8.21 -4.86 7.20
C GLY A 51 8.55 -5.49 5.84
N PHE A 52 8.75 -4.70 4.78
CA PHE A 52 9.07 -5.20 3.44
C PHE A 52 10.46 -5.82 3.33
N SER A 53 11.44 -5.25 4.04
CA SER A 53 12.84 -5.70 3.97
C SER A 53 13.62 -5.29 5.21
N THR A 54 14.62 -6.08 5.59
CA THR A 54 15.56 -5.78 6.68
C THR A 54 16.83 -5.06 6.20
N CYS A 55 16.94 -4.70 4.91
CA CYS A 55 18.10 -3.96 4.38
C CYS A 55 18.15 -2.52 4.89
N ASP A 56 19.30 -1.86 4.75
CA ASP A 56 19.41 -0.43 4.99
C ASP A 56 18.34 0.34 4.17
N PRO A 57 17.61 1.31 4.75
CA PRO A 57 16.54 2.02 4.04
C PRO A 57 17.00 2.68 2.73
N GLY A 58 18.24 3.17 2.66
CA GLY A 58 18.81 3.77 1.45
C GLY A 58 19.14 2.76 0.34
N ARG A 59 19.03 1.46 0.62
CA ARG A 59 19.24 0.37 -0.35
C ARG A 59 17.94 -0.19 -0.92
N LEU A 60 16.78 0.30 -0.49
CA LEU A 60 15.51 -0.07 -1.09
C LEU A 60 15.46 0.43 -2.55
N TYR A 61 14.80 -0.35 -3.41
CA TYR A 61 14.61 0.04 -4.81
C TYR A 61 13.81 1.34 -4.92
N LEU A 62 12.77 1.49 -4.10
CA LEU A 62 11.98 2.71 -3.92
C LEU A 62 11.72 2.94 -2.42
N PRO A 63 11.56 4.20 -2.00
CA PRO A 63 11.22 4.51 -0.61
C PRO A 63 9.81 4.02 -0.27
N THR A 64 9.59 3.68 1.00
CA THR A 64 8.25 3.45 1.56
C THR A 64 7.50 4.78 1.72
N ILE A 65 6.17 4.72 1.76
CA ILE A 65 5.33 5.90 2.00
C ILE A 65 5.42 6.27 3.49
N MET A 66 5.60 7.55 3.80
CA MET A 66 5.83 8.06 5.17
C MET A 66 5.00 9.31 5.48
N ASP A 67 4.02 9.65 4.65
CA ASP A 67 3.16 10.79 4.95
C ASP A 67 2.22 10.46 6.15
N PRO A 68 1.65 11.48 6.81
CA PRO A 68 0.82 11.26 8.00
C PRO A 68 -0.48 10.48 7.76
N VAL A 69 -0.95 10.36 6.51
CA VAL A 69 -2.24 9.75 6.16
C VAL A 69 -2.05 8.32 5.65
N TYR A 70 -1.11 8.10 4.73
CA TYR A 70 -0.89 6.79 4.09
C TYR A 70 0.39 6.08 4.52
N GLY A 71 1.20 6.71 5.37
CA GLY A 71 2.44 6.14 5.87
C GLY A 71 2.24 4.79 6.56
N TYR A 72 3.24 3.91 6.44
CA TYR A 72 3.15 2.53 6.94
C TYR A 72 2.91 2.40 8.46
N GLN A 73 3.13 3.48 9.23
CA GLN A 73 2.79 3.52 10.65
C GLN A 73 1.28 3.51 10.91
N VAL A 74 0.50 4.06 9.98
CA VAL A 74 -0.97 4.14 10.05
C VAL A 74 -1.59 3.04 9.19
N THR A 75 -1.08 2.87 7.96
CA THR A 75 -1.62 1.91 6.99
C THR A 75 -0.70 0.71 6.85
N ASN A 76 -1.04 -0.42 7.47
CA ASN A 76 -0.29 -1.66 7.28
C ASN A 76 -1.17 -2.89 7.52
N VAL A 77 -0.78 -4.02 6.92
CA VAL A 77 -1.52 -5.28 7.00
C VAL A 77 -1.73 -5.74 8.45
N GLU A 78 -0.69 -5.65 9.28
CA GLU A 78 -0.77 -6.05 10.70
C GLU A 78 -1.88 -5.28 11.45
N ALA A 79 -1.94 -3.97 11.29
CA ALA A 79 -2.95 -3.10 11.88
C ALA A 79 -4.35 -3.37 11.33
N SER A 80 -4.48 -3.59 10.02
CA SER A 80 -5.75 -3.95 9.38
C SER A 80 -6.28 -5.30 9.86
N MET A 81 -5.41 -6.29 10.07
CA MET A 81 -5.81 -7.60 10.61
C MET A 81 -6.22 -7.55 12.08
N ALA A 82 -5.67 -6.59 12.85
CA ALA A 82 -6.04 -6.38 14.26
C ALA A 82 -7.38 -5.65 14.44
N SER A 83 -7.86 -4.97 13.40
CA SER A 83 -9.09 -4.16 13.41
C SER A 83 -10.16 -4.82 12.53
N PRO A 84 -11.02 -5.70 13.08
CA PRO A 84 -12.03 -6.42 12.31
C PRO A 84 -13.18 -5.55 11.80
#